data_AF-A0A3N5B2H0-F1
#
_entry.id   AF-A0A3N5B2H0-F1
#
_cell.length_a   1.000
_cell.length_b   1.000
_cell.length_c   1.000
_cell.angle_alpha   90.00
_cell.angle_beta   90.00
_cell.angle_gamma   90.00
#
_symmetry.space_group_name_H-M   'P 1'
#
loop_
_entity.id
_entity.type
_entity.pdbx_description
1 polymer ?
#
loop_
_entity_poly.entity_id
_entity_poly.type
_entity_poly.pdbx_seq_one_letter_code
_entity_poly.pdbx_strand_id
1 'polypeptide(L)'
;MADVVRELVEIFPGGVDDDDYYPLLVILADVLSERNLGAAVHGVFGLDPHVARNEAADACTGNKPSRRRIEDLRRRMTARGWSIVDDED
;
A
#
# COMPACT_ATOMS: atom_id res chain seq x y z
N MET A 1 4.50 11.60 3.93
CA MET A 1 5.44 10.44 3.90
C MET A 1 5.78 9.78 5.25
N ALA A 2 6.26 10.50 6.28
CA ALA A 2 6.63 9.86 7.56
C ALA A 2 5.42 9.22 8.28
N ASP A 3 4.25 9.87 8.20
CA ASP A 3 3.00 9.34 8.76
C ASP A 3 2.49 8.10 8.03
N VAL A 4 2.58 8.05 6.70
CA VAL A 4 2.24 6.87 5.88
C VAL A 4 3.04 5.65 6.33
N VAL A 5 4.37 5.80 6.46
CA VAL A 5 5.25 4.70 6.89
C VAL A 5 4.91 4.27 8.31
N ARG A 6 4.67 5.23 9.22
CA ARG A 6 4.28 4.94 10.60
C ARG A 6 2.98 4.15 10.69
N GLU A 7 1.92 4.62 10.03
CA GLU A 7 0.62 3.92 10.01
C GLU A 7 0.74 2.52 9.40
N LEU A 8 1.49 2.37 8.30
CA LEU A 8 1.71 1.06 7.68
C LEU A 8 2.45 0.09 8.61
N VAL A 9 3.47 0.55 9.34
CA VAL A 9 4.16 -0.28 10.34
C VAL A 9 3.22 -0.67 11.49
N GLU A 10 2.35 0.23 11.93
CA GLU A 10 1.36 -0.05 12.98
C GLU A 10 0.29 -1.07 12.52
N ILE A 11 -0.13 -0.99 11.26
CA ILE A 11 -1.14 -1.89 10.67
C ILE A 11 -0.55 -3.27 10.32
N PHE A 12 0.71 -3.29 9.87
CA PHE A 12 1.43 -4.47 9.42
C PHE A 12 2.75 -4.69 10.20
N PRO A 13 2.69 -4.89 11.54
CA PRO A 13 3.88 -5.00 12.37
C PRO A 13 4.72 -6.25 12.08
N GLY A 14 4.14 -7.27 11.44
CA GLY A 14 4.83 -8.48 11.00
C GLY A 14 5.13 -8.52 9.50
N GLY A 15 4.91 -7.41 8.78
CA GLY A 15 4.88 -7.39 7.32
C GLY A 15 3.48 -7.65 6.77
N VAL A 16 3.40 -7.73 5.45
CA VAL A 16 2.16 -7.94 4.68
C VAL A 16 2.14 -9.35 4.12
N ASP A 17 1.00 -10.02 4.22
CA ASP A 17 0.80 -11.34 3.63
C ASP A 17 0.81 -11.23 2.08
N ASP A 18 1.29 -12.27 1.39
CA ASP A 18 1.37 -12.30 -0.08
C ASP A 18 0.01 -12.00 -0.75
N ASP A 19 -1.07 -12.51 -0.16
CA ASP A 19 -2.45 -12.32 -0.63
C ASP A 19 -2.95 -10.87 -0.50
N ASP A 20 -2.33 -10.10 0.40
CA ASP A 20 -2.68 -8.71 0.74
C ASP A 20 -1.73 -7.71 0.08
N TYR A 21 -0.57 -8.13 -0.41
CA TYR A 21 0.43 -7.24 -0.99
C TYR A 21 -0.08 -6.48 -2.22
N TYR A 22 -0.60 -7.18 -3.23
CA TYR A 22 -1.14 -6.53 -4.43
C TYR A 22 -2.35 -5.63 -4.12
N PRO A 23 -3.34 -6.06 -3.31
CA PRO A 23 -4.40 -5.16 -2.84
C PRO A 23 -3.88 -3.92 -2.10
N LEU A 24 -2.83 -4.06 -1.28
CA LEU A 24 -2.21 -2.94 -0.57
C LEU A 24 -1.61 -1.94 -1.56
N LEU A 25 -0.88 -2.40 -2.58
CA LEU A 25 -0.29 -1.53 -3.60
C LEU A 25 -1.35 -0.71 -4.33
N VAL A 26 -2.52 -1.30 -4.63
CA VAL A 26 -3.64 -0.57 -5.25
C VAL A 26 -4.21 0.49 -4.29
N ILE A 27 -4.36 0.19 -3.00
CA ILE A 27 -4.83 1.16 -2.00
C ILE A 27 -3.84 2.32 -1.87
N LEU A 28 -2.55 2.02 -1.83
CA LEU A 28 -1.51 3.04 -1.72
C LEU A 28 -1.40 3.89 -2.99
N ALA A 29 -1.57 3.29 -4.17
CA ALA A 29 -1.57 4.01 -5.45
C ALA A 29 -2.77 4.94 -5.62
N ASP A 30 -3.86 4.71 -4.88
CA ASP A 30 -5.06 5.57 -4.85
C ASP A 30 -4.80 6.88 -4.09
N VAL A 31 -3.84 6.90 -3.15
CA VAL A 31 -3.62 8.02 -2.23
C VAL A 31 -2.19 8.59 -2.25
N LEU A 32 -1.26 7.96 -2.99
CA LEU A 32 0.14 8.36 -3.11
C LEU A 32 0.57 8.41 -4.57
N SER A 33 1.44 9.37 -4.90
CA SER A 33 2.22 9.31 -6.13
C SER A 33 3.10 8.05 -6.19
N GLU A 34 3.42 7.57 -7.40
CA GLU A 34 4.31 6.39 -7.59
C GLU A 34 5.65 6.55 -6.85
N ARG A 35 6.18 7.77 -6.82
CA ARG A 35 7.42 8.07 -6.10
C ARG A 35 7.27 7.81 -4.60
N ASN A 36 6.19 8.32 -4.01
CA ASN A 36 5.88 8.21 -2.58
C ASN A 36 5.50 6.78 -2.20
N LEU A 37 4.73 6.07 -3.03
CA LEU A 37 4.44 4.66 -2.86
C LEU A 37 5.74 3.84 -2.76
N GLY A 38 6.65 3.98 -3.72
CA GLY A 38 7.91 3.25 -3.71
C GLY A 38 8.76 3.56 -2.46
N ALA A 39 8.75 4.81 -1.99
CA ALA A 39 9.43 5.19 -0.76
C ALA A 39 8.76 4.62 0.50
N ALA A 40 7.42 4.54 0.52
CA ALA A 40 6.66 4.01 1.66
C ALA A 40 6.86 2.50 1.79
N VAL A 41 6.71 1.77 0.68
CA VAL A 41 6.93 0.32 0.63
C VAL A 41 8.37 -0.04 1.00
N HIS A 42 9.35 0.74 0.54
CA HIS A 42 10.74 0.59 0.96
C HIS A 42 10.93 0.82 2.47
N GLY A 43 10.35 1.90 3.01
CA GLY A 43 10.47 2.24 4.43
C GLY A 43 9.83 1.23 5.37
N VAL A 44 8.76 0.55 4.94
CA VAL A 44 8.00 -0.41 5.77
C VAL A 44 8.52 -1.84 5.58
N PHE A 45 8.72 -2.27 4.34
CA PHE A 45 8.99 -3.68 4.00
C PHE A 45 10.43 -3.93 3.52
N GLY A 46 11.25 -2.88 3.38
CA GLY A 46 12.63 -3.01 2.93
C GLY A 46 12.79 -3.34 1.45
N LEU A 47 11.72 -3.27 0.66
CA LEU A 47 11.73 -3.57 -0.78
C LEU A 47 12.39 -2.46 -1.58
N ASP A 48 12.92 -2.81 -2.76
CA ASP A 48 13.50 -1.81 -3.66
C ASP A 48 12.39 -0.86 -4.19
N PRO A 49 12.58 0.48 -4.10
CA PRO A 49 11.57 1.44 -4.53
C PRO A 49 11.16 1.33 -6.01
N HIS A 50 12.07 0.90 -6.90
CA HIS A 50 11.75 0.70 -8.31
C HIS A 50 10.94 -0.57 -8.53
N VAL A 51 11.26 -1.65 -7.80
CA VAL A 51 10.46 -2.88 -7.81
C VAL A 51 9.05 -2.59 -7.31
N ALA A 52 8.91 -1.93 -6.16
CA ALA A 52 7.61 -1.58 -5.59
C ALA A 52 6.74 -0.73 -6.54
N ARG A 53 7.35 0.22 -7.27
CA ARG A 53 6.66 1.01 -8.30
C ARG A 53 6.15 0.17 -9.46
N ASN A 54 7.02 -0.70 -9.98
CA ASN A 54 6.65 -1.59 -11.08
C ASN A 54 5.52 -2.55 -10.68
N GLU A 55 5.60 -3.10 -9.47
CA GLU A 55 4.56 -3.98 -8.93
C GLU A 55 3.25 -3.23 -8.68
N ALA A 56 3.30 -1.96 -8.26
CA ALA A 56 2.11 -1.14 -8.11
C ALA A 56 1.45 -0.85 -9.47
N ALA A 57 2.24 -0.53 -10.50
CA ALA A 57 1.74 -0.35 -11.87
C ALA A 57 1.10 -1.65 -12.41
N ASP A 58 1.73 -2.80 -12.15
CA ASP A 58 1.20 -4.12 -12.50
C ASP A 58 -0.09 -4.44 -11.73
N ALA A 59 -0.14 -4.17 -10.43
CA ALA A 59 -1.33 -4.35 -9.60
C ALA A 59 -2.50 -3.44 -10.02
N CYS A 60 -2.23 -2.30 -10.67
CA CYS A 60 -3.27 -1.42 -11.20
C CYS A 60 -3.78 -1.85 -12.59
N THR A 61 -2.98 -2.58 -13.37
CA THR A 61 -3.22 -2.84 -14.79
C THR A 61 -3.27 -4.33 -15.15
N GLY A 62 -2.15 -5.04 -15.03
CA GLY A 62 -1.96 -6.43 -15.47
C GLY A 62 -2.49 -7.47 -14.49
N ASN A 63 -2.21 -7.29 -13.21
CA ASN A 63 -2.55 -8.24 -12.14
C ASN A 63 -3.50 -7.60 -11.13
N LYS A 64 -4.57 -6.98 -11.63
CA LYS A 64 -5.50 -6.23 -10.80
C LYS A 64 -6.22 -7.13 -9.80
N PRO A 65 -6.01 -6.94 -8.48
CA PRO A 65 -6.74 -7.70 -7.48
C PRO A 65 -8.23 -7.39 -7.58
N SER A 66 -9.07 -8.35 -7.22
CA SER A 66 -10.52 -8.17 -7.24
C SER A 66 -10.93 -7.00 -6.34
N ARG A 67 -11.93 -6.21 -6.76
CA ARG A 67 -12.48 -5.09 -5.97
C ARG A 67 -12.83 -5.50 -4.54
N ARG A 68 -13.41 -6.69 -4.38
CA ARG A 68 -13.74 -7.25 -3.06
C ARG A 68 -12.51 -7.40 -2.17
N ARG A 69 -11.39 -7.92 -2.67
CA ARG A 69 -10.13 -8.03 -1.87
C ARG A 69 -9.59 -6.66 -1.47
N ILE A 70 -9.61 -5.71 -2.40
CA ILE A 70 -9.19 -4.33 -2.14
C ILE A 70 -10.05 -3.71 -1.02
N GLU A 71 -11.37 -3.82 -1.13
CA GLU A 71 -12.31 -3.29 -0.14
C GLU A 71 -12.19 -4.02 1.22
N ASP A 72 -12.04 -5.35 1.22
CA ASP A 72 -11.85 -6.15 2.43
C ASP A 72 -10.55 -5.75 3.16
N LEU A 73 -9.45 -5.54 2.43
CA LEU A 73 -8.21 -5.05 3.00
C LEU A 73 -8.35 -3.62 3.52
N ARG A 74 -8.95 -2.71 2.72
CA ARG A 74 -9.18 -1.31 3.12
C ARG A 74 -9.96 -1.24 4.43
N ARG A 75 -11.02 -2.04 4.58
CA ARG A 75 -11.79 -2.12 5.85
C ARG A 75 -10.95 -2.62 7.02
N ARG A 76 -10.10 -3.63 6.82
CA ARG A 76 -9.18 -4.12 7.87
C ARG A 76 -8.14 -3.07 8.26
N MET A 77 -7.59 -2.34 7.29
CA MET A 77 -6.65 -1.25 7.53
C MET A 77 -7.31 -0.13 8.33
N THR A 78 -8.50 0.34 7.91
CA THR A 78 -9.26 1.37 8.63
C THR A 78 -9.62 0.94 10.05
N ALA A 79 -10.02 -0.32 10.25
CA ALA A 79 -10.29 -0.86 11.59
C ALA A 79 -9.05 -0.89 12.50
N ARG A 80 -7.84 -0.88 11.91
CA ARG A 80 -6.55 -0.82 12.60
C ARG A 80 -5.97 0.59 12.72
N GLY A 81 -6.71 1.62 12.30
CA GLY A 81 -6.31 3.02 12.45
C GLY A 81 -5.79 3.69 11.18
N TRP A 82 -5.84 3.03 10.02
CA TRP A 82 -5.53 3.69 8.74
C TRP A 82 -6.44 4.89 8.51
N SER A 83 -5.83 6.08 8.46
CA SER A 83 -6.56 7.35 8.40
C SER A 83 -6.26 8.18 7.15
N ILE A 84 -5.23 7.80 6.40
CA ILE A 84 -4.77 8.52 5.22
C ILE A 84 -5.70 8.22 4.03
N VAL A 85 -6.30 9.27 3.48
CA VAL A 85 -7.32 9.19 2.42
C VAL A 85 -6.96 9.89 1.13
N ASP A 86 -5.97 10.79 1.13
CA ASP A 86 -5.37 11.40 -0.06
C ASP A 86 -4.18 12.25 0.42
N ASP A 87 -2.96 11.95 -0.01
CA ASP A 87 -1.81 12.84 0.15
C ASP A 87 -1.82 13.75 -1.10
N GLU A 88 -2.80 14.67 -1.19
CA GLU A 88 -2.78 15.77 -2.17
C GLU A 88 -1.75 16.81 -1.70
N ASP A 89 -0.46 16.50 -1.84
CA ASP A 89 0.67 17.44 -1.73
C ASP A 89 1.48 17.50 -3.04
#